data_AF-A0A5J4QRN2-F1
#
_entry.id   AF-A0A5J4QRN2-F1
#
_cell.length_a   1.000
_cell.length_b   1.000
_cell.length_c   1.000
_cell.angle_alpha   90.00
_cell.angle_beta   90.00
_cell.angle_gamma   90.00
#
_symmetry.space_group_name_H-M   'P 1'
#
loop_
_entity.id
_entity.type
_entity.pdbx_description
1 polymer ?
#
loop_
_entity_poly.entity_id
_entity_poly.type
_entity_poly.pdbx_seq_one_letter_code
_entity_poly.pdbx_strand_id
1 'polypeptide(L)'
;MLARHITQTKETCDHLIDGSINPRALGMSSAEDLQSENMRKQNEDYIKHSVYWATRKMEAIESSSFKCGKCRKNQCMYTQAQTRSADEPMTTFVFCVNCGHRWKF
;
A
#
# COMPACT_ATOMS: atom_id res chain seq x y z
N MET A 1 31.45 8.81 0.51
CA MET A 1 30.11 8.22 0.75
C MET A 1 30.19 6.76 1.21
N LEU A 2 31.09 5.93 0.67
CA LEU A 2 31.24 4.51 1.05
C LEU A 2 31.57 4.25 2.53
N ALA A 3 32.39 5.09 3.17
CA ALA A 3 32.81 4.90 4.56
C ALA A 3 31.69 4.98 5.62
N ARG A 4 30.55 5.64 5.32
CA ARG A 4 29.44 5.76 6.29
C ARG A 4 28.63 4.47 6.43
N HIS A 5 28.55 3.65 5.39
CA HIS A 5 27.80 2.39 5.41
C HIS A 5 28.61 1.26 6.06
N ILE A 6 29.93 1.26 5.87
CA ILE A 6 30.84 0.29 6.52
C ILE A 6 30.77 0.43 8.05
N THR A 7 30.60 1.65 8.57
CA THR A 7 30.51 1.90 10.02
C THR A 7 29.12 1.67 10.63
N GLN A 8 28.10 1.38 9.81
CA GLN A 8 26.70 1.32 10.29
C GLN A 8 26.35 -0.01 10.96
N THR A 9 26.99 -1.12 10.61
CA THR A 9 26.70 -2.43 11.18
C THR A 9 27.99 -3.14 11.56
N LYS A 10 28.07 -3.60 12.81
CA LYS A 10 29.24 -4.35 13.32
C LYS A 10 29.49 -5.63 12.50
N GLU A 11 28.41 -6.26 12.03
CA GLU A 11 28.42 -7.50 11.24
C GLU A 11 29.16 -7.36 9.90
N THR A 12 28.99 -6.23 9.20
CA THR A 12 29.65 -6.03 7.89
C THR A 12 31.16 -5.84 8.04
N CYS A 13 31.62 -5.19 9.10
CA CYS A 13 33.03 -5.09 9.44
C CYS A 13 33.66 -6.46 9.76
N ASP A 14 32.98 -7.27 10.59
CA ASP A 14 33.47 -8.60 10.96
C ASP A 14 33.61 -9.49 9.70
N HIS A 15 32.62 -9.47 8.81
CA HIS A 15 32.66 -10.19 7.53
C HIS A 15 33.71 -9.69 6.53
N LEU A 16 34.10 -8.42 6.58
CA LEU A 16 35.21 -7.89 5.77
C LEU A 16 36.58 -8.37 6.28
N ILE A 17 36.73 -8.51 7.60
CA ILE A 17 37.95 -9.02 8.23
C ILE A 17 38.09 -10.52 7.97
N ASP A 18 36.99 -11.26 8.03
CA ASP A 18 36.94 -12.70 7.75
C ASP A 18 37.07 -13.04 6.25
N GLY A 19 37.02 -12.04 5.37
CA GLY A 19 37.17 -12.21 3.92
C GLY A 19 35.94 -12.79 3.21
N SER A 20 34.79 -12.91 3.90
CA SER A 20 33.54 -13.41 3.30
C SER A 20 32.92 -12.40 2.33
N ILE A 21 33.23 -11.11 2.48
CA ILE A 21 32.78 -10.04 1.59
C ILE A 21 33.98 -9.45 0.85
N ASN A 22 33.91 -9.42 -0.48
CA ASN A 22 34.94 -8.78 -1.30
C ASN A 22 34.79 -7.24 -1.22
N PRO A 23 35.85 -6.49 -0.86
CA PRO A 23 35.80 -5.02 -0.77
C PRO A 23 35.38 -4.32 -2.07
N ARG A 24 35.69 -4.91 -3.24
CA ARG A 24 35.27 -4.39 -4.54
C ARG A 24 33.78 -4.59 -4.78
N ALA A 25 33.24 -5.73 -4.36
CA ALA A 25 31.81 -6.01 -4.45
C ALA A 25 31.00 -5.11 -3.50
N LEU A 26 31.53 -4.85 -2.31
CA LEU A 26 30.95 -3.90 -1.35
C LEU A 26 30.86 -2.47 -1.89
N GLY A 27 31.86 -2.05 -2.69
CA GLY A 27 31.83 -0.75 -3.36
C GLY A 27 30.79 -0.64 -4.48
N MET A 28 30.27 -1.78 -4.95
CA MET A 28 29.27 -1.88 -6.01
C MET A 28 27.86 -2.23 -5.50
N SER A 29 27.72 -2.68 -4.26
CA SER A 29 26.42 -3.02 -3.66
C SER A 29 25.60 -1.78 -3.32
N SER A 30 24.27 -1.93 -3.35
CA SER A 30 23.34 -0.87 -2.97
C SER A 30 23.30 -0.69 -1.44
N ALA A 31 22.78 0.44 -0.98
CA ALA A 31 22.61 0.70 0.45
C ALA A 31 21.60 -0.26 1.09
N GLU A 32 20.66 -0.77 0.30
CA GLU A 32 19.66 -1.77 0.67
C GLU A 32 20.29 -3.15 0.92
N ASP A 33 21.27 -3.54 0.08
CA ASP A 33 21.93 -4.86 0.19
C ASP A 33 22.86 -4.97 1.42
N LEU A 34 23.32 -3.84 1.95
CA LEU A 34 24.27 -3.76 3.07
C LEU A 34 23.61 -3.64 4.45
N GLN A 35 22.30 -3.75 4.51
CA GLN A 35 21.55 -3.65 5.76
C GLN A 35 21.75 -4.91 6.62
N SER A 36 21.60 -4.76 7.94
CA SER A 36 21.54 -5.94 8.82
C SER A 36 20.33 -6.80 8.50
N GLU A 37 20.40 -8.09 8.82
CA GLU A 37 19.30 -9.03 8.58
C GLU A 37 17.99 -8.58 9.23
N ASN A 38 18.06 -7.96 10.41
CA ASN A 38 16.88 -7.41 11.09
C ASN A 38 16.28 -6.22 10.32
N MET A 39 17.11 -5.28 9.87
CA MET A 39 16.65 -4.12 9.09
C MET A 39 16.06 -4.55 7.75
N ARG A 40 16.67 -5.54 7.09
CA ARG A 40 16.16 -6.08 5.84
C ARG A 40 14.76 -6.67 6.00
N LYS A 41 14.54 -7.48 7.04
CA LYS A 41 13.21 -8.03 7.37
C LYS A 41 12.18 -6.94 7.63
N GLN A 42 12.55 -5.93 8.42
CA GLN A 42 11.65 -4.80 8.71
C GLN A 42 11.28 -4.03 7.44
N ASN A 43 12.24 -3.78 6.56
CA ASN A 43 11.99 -3.11 5.29
C ASN A 43 11.13 -3.94 4.35
N GLU A 44 11.37 -5.26 4.27
CA GLU A 44 10.51 -6.16 3.51
C GLU A 44 9.06 -6.16 4.02
N ASP A 45 8.87 -6.24 5.33
CA ASP A 45 7.54 -6.24 5.95
C ASP A 45 6.84 -4.90 5.72
N TYR A 46 7.57 -3.79 5.82
CA TYR A 46 7.05 -2.46 5.50
C TYR A 46 6.62 -2.36 4.03
N ILE A 47 7.46 -2.83 3.10
CA ILE A 47 7.15 -2.82 1.66
C ILE A 47 5.93 -3.70 1.39
N LYS A 48 5.89 -4.94 1.90
CA LYS A 48 4.76 -5.86 1.76
C LYS A 48 3.47 -5.22 2.28
N HIS A 49 3.51 -4.62 3.47
CA HIS A 49 2.38 -3.92 4.05
C HIS A 49 1.93 -2.73 3.19
N SER A 50 2.88 -1.90 2.74
CA SER A 50 2.56 -0.75 1.88
C SER A 50 1.89 -1.16 0.57
N VAL A 51 2.40 -2.20 -0.09
CA VAL A 51 1.85 -2.73 -1.34
C VAL A 51 0.47 -3.34 -1.08
N TYR A 52 0.30 -4.08 0.02
CA TYR A 52 -0.99 -4.64 0.41
C TYR A 52 -2.05 -3.56 0.55
N TRP A 53 -1.77 -2.47 1.27
CA TRP A 53 -2.75 -1.39 1.45
C TRP A 53 -2.99 -0.58 0.18
N ALA A 54 -1.97 -0.35 -0.65
CA ALA A 54 -2.11 0.35 -1.91
C ALA A 54 -2.91 -0.45 -2.95
N THR A 55 -2.78 -1.78 -2.96
CA THR A 55 -3.47 -2.66 -3.92
C THR A 55 -4.80 -3.21 -3.43
N ARG A 56 -5.14 -2.97 -2.15
CA ARG A 56 -6.40 -3.40 -1.56
C ARG A 56 -7.56 -2.81 -2.36
N LYS A 57 -8.28 -3.68 -3.09
CA LYS A 57 -9.55 -3.30 -3.68
C LYS A 57 -10.51 -2.93 -2.56
N MET A 58 -11.19 -1.80 -2.71
CA MET A 58 -12.33 -1.46 -1.86
C MET A 58 -13.31 -2.63 -1.91
N GLU A 59 -13.57 -3.24 -0.75
CA GLU A 59 -14.53 -4.34 -0.66
C GLU A 59 -15.92 -3.78 -0.99
N ALA A 60 -16.38 -4.07 -2.20
CA ALA A 60 -17.72 -3.71 -2.62
C ALA A 60 -18.69 -4.61 -1.86
N ILE A 61 -19.57 -4.01 -1.08
CA ILE A 61 -20.74 -4.73 -0.57
C ILE A 61 -21.59 -5.06 -1.81
N GLU A 62 -21.84 -6.36 -2.05
CA GLU A 62 -22.84 -6.76 -3.03
C GLU A 62 -24.20 -6.23 -2.55
N SER A 63 -24.66 -5.15 -3.18
CA SER A 63 -25.90 -4.50 -2.78
C SER A 63 -27.03 -5.02 -3.67
N SER A 64 -28.01 -5.69 -3.05
CA SER A 64 -29.26 -6.06 -3.73
C SER A 64 -30.09 -4.83 -4.11
N SER A 65 -29.87 -3.69 -3.44
CA SER A 65 -30.66 -2.46 -3.58
C SER A 65 -30.29 -1.60 -4.80
N PHE A 66 -29.06 -1.69 -5.32
CA PHE A 66 -28.58 -0.77 -6.37
C PHE A 66 -27.88 -1.49 -7.52
N LYS A 67 -28.46 -1.38 -8.72
CA LYS A 67 -27.86 -1.86 -9.97
C LYS A 67 -27.26 -0.71 -10.76
N CYS A 68 -26.00 -0.82 -11.16
CA CYS A 68 -25.35 0.21 -11.95
C CYS A 68 -25.93 0.29 -13.37
N GLY A 69 -26.38 1.48 -13.81
CA GLY A 69 -26.89 1.67 -15.17
C GLY A 69 -25.86 1.46 -16.30
N LYS A 70 -24.56 1.65 -16.04
CA LYS A 70 -23.50 1.50 -17.05
C LYS A 70 -23.03 0.05 -17.21
N CYS A 71 -22.59 -0.58 -16.13
CA CYS A 71 -22.03 -1.94 -16.18
C CYS A 71 -23.03 -3.04 -15.84
N ARG A 72 -24.24 -2.70 -15.39
CA ARG A 72 -25.32 -3.62 -15.00
C ARG A 72 -24.97 -4.59 -13.86
N LYS A 73 -23.89 -4.34 -13.12
CA LYS A 73 -23.51 -5.08 -11.91
C LYS A 73 -24.12 -4.46 -10.66
N ASN A 74 -24.25 -5.28 -9.61
CA ASN A 74 -24.81 -4.91 -8.31
C ASN A 74 -23.73 -4.60 -7.25
N GLN A 75 -22.49 -4.37 -7.69
CA GLN A 75 -21.37 -4.01 -6.83
C GLN A 75 -21.33 -2.49 -6.66
N CYS A 76 -22.23 -1.98 -5.81
CA CYS A 76 -22.37 -0.56 -5.52
C CYS A 76 -22.25 -0.29 -4.02
N MET A 77 -21.46 0.72 -3.66
CA MET A 77 -21.39 1.30 -2.33
C MET A 77 -22.35 2.49 -2.26
N TYR A 78 -23.08 2.66 -1.15
CA TYR A 78 -23.92 3.82 -0.94
C TYR A 78 -23.59 4.49 0.39
N THR A 79 -23.73 5.82 0.41
CA THR A 79 -23.57 6.64 1.60
C THR A 79 -24.69 7.66 1.63
N GLN A 80 -25.30 7.86 2.79
CA GLN A 80 -26.37 8.83 2.95
C GLN A 80 -25.82 10.07 3.66
N ALA A 81 -26.12 11.23 3.11
CA ALA A 81 -25.78 12.51 3.73
C ALA A 81 -26.94 13.48 3.59
N GLN A 82 -27.21 14.22 4.67
CA GLN A 82 -28.19 15.29 4.66
C GLN A 82 -27.59 16.49 3.92
N THR A 83 -28.12 16.79 2.74
CA THR A 83 -27.65 17.93 1.92
C THR A 83 -28.66 19.07 1.86
N ARG A 84 -29.82 18.90 2.49
CA ARG A 84 -30.96 19.82 2.46
C ARG A 84 -31.48 20.07 3.89
N SER A 85 -32.50 20.92 4.00
CA SER A 85 -33.14 21.25 5.27
C SER A 85 -33.59 20.00 6.03
N ALA A 86 -33.81 20.14 7.33
CA ALA A 86 -34.18 19.04 8.21
C ALA A 86 -35.50 18.35 7.83
N ASP A 87 -36.38 19.07 7.12
CA ASP A 87 -37.69 18.57 6.68
C ASP A 87 -37.63 17.74 5.39
N GLU A 88 -36.49 17.76 4.69
CA GLU A 88 -36.29 16.98 3.47
C GLU A 88 -35.52 15.68 3.76
N PRO A 89 -35.84 14.58 3.06
CA PRO A 89 -35.16 13.31 3.27
C PRO A 89 -33.68 13.39 2.90
N MET A 90 -32.87 12.55 3.54
CA MET A 90 -31.44 12.44 3.26
C MET A 90 -31.16 12.07 1.79
N THR A 91 -30.09 12.62 1.23
CA THR A 91 -29.64 12.30 -0.14
C THR A 91 -28.78 11.04 -0.09
N THR A 92 -29.08 10.08 -0.96
CA THR A 92 -28.30 8.84 -1.06
C THR A 92 -27.32 8.94 -2.22
N PHE A 93 -26.02 8.95 -1.92
CA PHE A 93 -24.95 8.89 -2.90
C PHE A 93 -24.58 7.45 -3.18
N VAL A 94 -24.54 7.06 -4.46
CA VAL A 94 -24.20 5.70 -4.88
C VAL A 94 -22.99 5.71 -5.79
N PHE A 95 -22.05 4.83 -5.52
CA PHE A 95 -20.81 4.63 -6.27
C PHE A 95 -20.69 3.17 -6.73
N CYS A 96 -20.57 2.95 -8.03
CA CYS A 96 -20.27 1.64 -8.57
C CYS A 96 -18.77 1.34 -8.47
N VAL A 97 -18.42 0.32 -7.71
CA VAL A 97 -17.01 -0.08 -7.49
C VAL A 97 -16.39 -0.67 -8.76
N ASN A 98 -17.20 -1.25 -9.65
CA ASN A 98 -16.69 -1.90 -10.87
C ASN A 98 -16.36 -0.93 -12.02
N CYS A 99 -17.12 0.16 -12.20
CA CYS A 99 -16.92 1.09 -13.33
C CYS A 99 -16.72 2.56 -12.93
N GLY A 100 -16.72 2.85 -11.62
CA GLY A 100 -16.52 4.19 -11.10
C GLY A 100 -17.72 5.13 -11.27
N HIS A 101 -18.86 4.66 -11.78
CA HIS A 101 -20.04 5.51 -11.98
C HIS A 101 -20.60 5.99 -10.63
N ARG A 102 -20.88 7.29 -10.53
CA ARG A 102 -21.46 7.94 -9.35
C ARG A 102 -22.78 8.59 -9.71
N TRP A 103 -23.79 8.41 -8.87
CA TRP A 103 -25.08 9.09 -8.99
C TRP A 103 -25.71 9.33 -7.60
N LYS A 104 -26.77 10.14 -7.54
CA LYS A 104 -27.47 10.49 -6.31
C LYS A 104 -28.98 10.32 -6.46
N PHE A 105 -29.64 10.00 -5.36
CA PHE A 105 -31.10 9.99 -5.19
C PHE A 105 -31.49 10.99 -4.11
#